data_AF-A0A9P6WZY8-F1
#
_entry.id   AF-A0A9P6WZY8-F1
#
_cell.length_a   1.000
_cell.length_b   1.000
_cell.length_c   1.000
_cell.angle_alpha   90.00
_cell.angle_beta   90.00
_cell.angle_gamma   90.00
#
_symmetry.space_group_name_H-M   'P 1'
#
loop_
_entity.id
_entity.type
_entity.pdbx_description
1 polymer ?
#
loop_
_entity_poly.entity_id
_entity_poly.type
_entity_poly.pdbx_seq_one_letter_code
_entity_poly.pdbx_strand_id
1 'polypeptide(L)'
;MREQAFVVYNSVASATTAKRGLNGFTFLGHALKIEYSKTKSDAVAKLDGTYKLRDNSTKRAAEEEREENPSKMAKTEDRDEEDEDSDDDHA
;
A
#
# COMPACT_ATOMS: atom_id res chain seq x y z
N MET A 1 6.77 -11.66 -12.94
CA MET A 1 7.59 -11.12 -11.83
C MET A 1 8.70 -12.10 -11.54
N ARG A 2 9.96 -11.69 -11.73
CA ARG A 2 11.12 -12.38 -11.17
C ARG A 2 11.75 -11.41 -10.16
N GLU A 3 12.34 -11.93 -9.10
CA GLU A 3 13.08 -11.12 -8.09
C GLU A 3 12.23 -10.11 -7.30
N GLN A 4 10.91 -10.34 -7.21
CA GLN A 4 9.99 -9.52 -6.41
C GLN A 4 9.09 -10.42 -5.58
N ALA A 5 8.74 -9.95 -4.39
CA ALA A 5 7.86 -10.63 -3.46
C ALA A 5 6.92 -9.64 -2.77
N PHE A 6 5.74 -10.12 -2.37
CA PHE A 6 4.81 -9.37 -1.52
C PHE A 6 4.77 -10.02 -0.14
N VAL A 7 4.93 -9.20 0.89
CA VAL A 7 4.78 -9.61 2.29
C VAL A 7 3.57 -8.90 2.87
N VAL A 8 2.64 -9.66 3.42
CA VAL A 8 1.41 -9.14 4.01
C VAL A 8 1.54 -9.12 5.52
N TYR A 9 1.30 -7.96 6.12
CA TYR A 9 1.31 -7.77 7.57
C TYR A 9 -0.12 -7.63 8.10
N ASN A 10 -0.29 -7.82 9.41
CA ASN A 10 -1.59 -7.64 10.07
C ASN A 10 -1.99 -6.16 10.25
N SER A 11 -1.02 -5.24 10.22
CA SER A 11 -1.20 -3.82 10.52
C SER A 11 -0.19 -2.96 9.77
N VAL A 12 -0.57 -1.72 9.46
CA VAL A 12 0.29 -0.76 8.75
C VAL A 12 1.53 -0.39 9.58
N ALA A 13 1.39 -0.31 10.90
CA ALA A 13 2.49 -0.02 11.81
C ALA A 13 3.61 -1.09 11.70
N SER A 14 3.25 -2.37 11.73
CA SER A 14 4.22 -3.47 11.61
C SER A 14 4.92 -3.48 10.25
N ALA A 15 4.19 -3.21 9.16
CA ALA A 15 4.78 -3.04 7.83
C ALA A 15 5.75 -1.86 7.77
N THR A 16 5.42 -0.73 8.42
CA THR A 16 6.27 0.47 8.47
C THR A 16 7.57 0.21 9.21
N THR A 17 7.51 -0.48 10.35
CA THR A 17 8.69 -0.89 11.11
C THR A 17 9.60 -1.79 10.28
N ALA A 18 9.04 -2.79 9.61
CA ALA A 18 9.81 -3.68 8.74
C ALA A 18 10.48 -2.94 7.57
N LYS A 19 9.74 -2.05 6.90
CA LYS A 19 10.28 -1.21 5.81
C LYS A 19 11.45 -0.35 6.30
N ARG A 20 11.30 0.34 7.44
CA ARG A 20 12.37 1.20 7.98
C ARG A 20 13.59 0.39 8.42
N GLY A 21 13.39 -0.78 9.01
CA GLY A 21 14.48 -1.60 9.57
C GLY A 21 15.24 -2.44 8.55
N LEU A 22 14.59 -2.88 7.47
CA LEU A 22 15.17 -3.84 6.52
C LEU A 22 15.46 -3.25 5.14
N ASN A 23 15.06 -2.02 4.86
CA ASN A 23 15.38 -1.40 3.58
C ASN A 23 16.89 -1.15 3.46
N GLY A 24 17.49 -1.60 2.36
CA GLY A 24 18.93 -1.57 2.15
C GLY A 24 19.69 -2.74 2.79
N PHE A 25 19.03 -3.62 3.55
CA PHE A 25 19.67 -4.79 4.14
C PHE A 25 20.20 -5.74 3.06
N THR A 26 21.44 -6.20 3.18
CA THR A 26 22.03 -7.14 2.22
C THR A 26 21.50 -8.55 2.47
N PHE A 27 20.73 -9.06 1.52
CA PHE A 27 20.18 -10.40 1.53
C PHE A 27 20.63 -11.16 0.28
N LEU A 28 21.25 -12.32 0.46
CA LEU A 28 21.77 -13.16 -0.64
C LEU A 28 22.69 -12.41 -1.61
N GLY A 29 23.49 -11.46 -1.11
CA GLY A 29 24.41 -10.66 -1.92
C GLY A 29 23.79 -9.43 -2.59
N HIS A 30 22.50 -9.18 -2.41
CA HIS A 30 21.80 -8.02 -2.98
C HIS A 30 21.14 -7.17 -1.87
N ALA A 31 21.19 -5.84 -2.00
CA ALA A 31 20.48 -4.96 -1.07
C ALA A 31 18.96 -5.00 -1.32
N LEU A 32 18.18 -5.26 -0.26
CA LEU A 32 16.73 -5.27 -0.34
C LEU A 32 16.19 -3.86 -0.62
N LYS A 33 15.24 -3.77 -1.55
CA LYS A 33 14.44 -2.57 -1.79
C LYS A 33 13.00 -2.85 -1.38
N ILE A 34 12.50 -2.14 -0.37
CA ILE A 34 11.18 -2.38 0.22
C ILE A 34 10.27 -1.17 -0.01
N GLU A 35 9.15 -1.40 -0.71
CA GLU A 35 8.13 -0.40 -1.00
C GLU A 35 6.74 -0.89 -0.57
N TYR A 36 5.80 0.05 -0.37
CA TYR A 36 4.41 -0.31 -0.12
C TYR A 36 3.74 -0.78 -1.40
N SER A 37 2.78 -1.69 -1.28
CA SER A 37 1.99 -2.15 -2.43
C SER A 37 1.01 -1.07 -2.88
N LYS A 38 0.84 -0.92 -4.19
CA LYS A 38 -0.13 0.01 -4.79
C LYS A 38 -1.60 -0.36 -4.53
N THR A 39 -1.87 -1.60 -4.15
CA THR A 39 -3.22 -2.14 -3.94
C THR A 39 -3.22 -3.04 -2.71
N LYS A 40 -4.35 -3.11 -2.01
CA LYS A 40 -4.53 -4.07 -0.90
C LYS A 40 -4.35 -5.51 -1.38
N SER A 41 -3.80 -6.35 -0.52
CA SER A 41 -3.64 -7.79 -0.79
C SER A 41 -4.98 -8.51 -0.64
N ASP A 42 -5.20 -9.53 -1.46
CA ASP A 42 -6.38 -10.41 -1.39
C ASP A 42 -6.53 -11.06 -0.01
N ALA A 43 -5.42 -11.33 0.70
CA ALA A 43 -5.47 -11.88 2.06
C ALA A 43 -6.12 -10.91 3.06
N VAL A 44 -5.76 -9.62 2.98
CA VAL A 44 -6.35 -8.56 3.81
C VAL A 44 -7.80 -8.32 3.39
N ALA A 45 -8.09 -8.26 2.08
CA ALA A 45 -9.45 -8.07 1.59
C ALA A 45 -10.40 -9.20 2.00
N LYS A 46 -9.91 -10.44 2.13
CA LYS A 46 -10.69 -11.57 2.64
C LYS A 46 -11.01 -11.42 4.13
N LEU A 47 -10.06 -10.93 4.93
CA LEU A 47 -10.28 -10.66 6.35
C LEU A 47 -11.26 -9.50 6.56
N ASP A 48 -11.12 -8.44 5.76
CA ASP A 48 -11.99 -7.25 5.80
C ASP A 48 -13.37 -7.49 5.16
N GLY A 49 -13.61 -8.66 4.55
CA GLY A 49 -14.85 -8.97 3.82
C GLY A 49 -15.04 -8.19 2.51
N THR A 50 -14.02 -7.48 2.04
CA THR A 50 -14.05 -6.65 0.81
C THR A 50 -13.52 -7.36 -0.43
N TYR A 51 -13.20 -8.67 -0.31
CA TYR A 51 -12.62 -9.46 -1.40
C TYR A 51 -13.54 -9.52 -2.63
N LYS A 52 -12.99 -9.12 -3.77
CA LYS A 52 -13.61 -9.27 -5.10
C LYS A 52 -12.77 -10.21 -5.94
N LEU A 53 -13.41 -11.18 -6.58
CA LEU A 53 -12.73 -12.09 -7.51
C LEU A 53 -12.24 -11.27 -8.71
N ARG A 54 -10.92 -11.14 -8.84
CA ARG A 54 -10.31 -10.46 -9.99
C ARG A 54 -10.41 -11.40 -11.18
N ASP A 55 -11.26 -11.08 -12.15
CA ASP A 55 -11.32 -11.81 -13.42
C ASP A 55 -9.93 -11.74 -14.08
N ASN A 56 -9.38 -12.90 -14.44
CA ASN A 56 -8.08 -13.03 -15.08
C ASN A 56 -8.01 -12.28 -16.43
N SER A 57 -9.15 -11.91 -17.03
CA SER A 57 -9.23 -11.04 -18.21
C SER A 57 -8.76 -9.60 -17.93
N THR A 58 -9.01 -9.07 -16.74
CA THR A 58 -8.71 -7.68 -16.36
C THR A 58 -7.27 -7.43 -15.93
N LYS A 59 -6.49 -8.50 -15.67
CA LYS A 59 -5.07 -8.39 -15.32
C LYS A 59 -4.23 -7.82 -16.46
N ARG A 60 -4.61 -8.04 -17.72
CA ARG A 60 -3.96 -7.45 -18.89
C ARG A 60 -4.39 -6.00 -19.12
N ALA A 61 -5.68 -5.70 -19.01
CA ALA A 61 -6.20 -4.35 -19.23
C ALA A 61 -5.70 -3.32 -18.19
N ALA A 62 -5.55 -3.70 -16.92
CA ALA A 62 -5.03 -2.81 -15.89
C ALA A 62 -3.50 -2.59 -15.96
N GLU A 63 -2.79 -3.45 -16.69
CA GLU A 63 -1.36 -3.27 -17.02
C GLU A 63 -1.22 -2.27 -18.19
N GLU A 64 -2.07 -2.38 -19.22
CA GLU A 64 -2.12 -1.47 -20.38
C GLU A 64 -2.57 -0.05 -20.01
N GLU A 65 -3.63 0.13 -19.21
CA GLU A 65 -4.10 1.47 -18.81
C GLU A 65 -3.10 2.22 -17.89
N ARG A 66 -2.23 1.48 -17.18
CA ARG A 66 -1.20 2.07 -16.31
C ARG A 66 0.03 2.55 -17.06
N GLU A 67 0.32 2.01 -18.24
CA GLU A 67 1.37 2.55 -19.12
C GLU A 67 0.91 3.83 -19.83
N GLU A 68 -0.39 3.98 -20.10
CA GLU A 68 -0.93 5.15 -20.82
C GLU A 68 -1.26 6.37 -19.93
N ASN A 69 -1.51 6.24 -18.62
CA ASN A 69 -1.91 7.39 -17.79
C ASN A 69 -1.43 7.34 -16.31
N PRO A 70 -0.18 7.78 -16.02
CA PRO A 70 0.36 7.77 -14.66
C PRO A 70 -0.22 8.86 -13.71
N SER A 71 -1.03 9.80 -14.21
CA SER A 71 -1.41 11.03 -13.48
C SER A 71 -2.66 10.93 -12.60
N LYS A 72 -3.45 9.86 -12.67
CA LYS A 72 -4.75 9.77 -11.96
C LYS A 72 -4.70 9.25 -10.52
N MET A 73 -3.56 8.77 -10.02
CA MET A 73 -3.46 8.15 -8.68
C MET A 73 -3.07 9.11 -7.54
N ALA A 74 -2.85 10.41 -7.79
CA ALA A 74 -2.35 11.35 -6.79
C ALA A 74 -3.41 12.07 -5.94
N LYS A 75 -4.70 11.68 -6.01
CA LYS A 75 -5.78 12.45 -5.34
C LYS A 75 -6.86 11.59 -4.72
N THR A 76 -6.50 10.74 -3.76
CA THR A 76 -7.39 10.21 -2.74
C THR A 76 -6.52 9.61 -1.63
N GLU A 77 -6.20 10.39 -0.59
CA GLU A 77 -5.75 9.95 0.76
C GLU A 77 -5.14 11.18 1.48
N ASP A 78 -6.00 12.15 1.81
CA ASP A 78 -5.75 13.17 2.84
C ASP A 78 -7.13 13.74 3.22
N ARG A 79 -7.94 12.87 3.84
CA ARG A 79 -9.21 13.23 4.46
C ARG A 79 -9.48 12.20 5.56
N ASP A 80 -8.61 12.20 6.56
CA ASP A 80 -8.89 11.57 7.84
C ASP A 80 -8.80 12.66 8.92
N GLU A 81 -9.96 12.84 9.56
CA GLU A 81 -10.19 13.30 10.94
C GLU A 81 -10.22 14.81 11.22
N GLU A 82 -11.47 15.29 11.31
CA GLU A 82 -11.93 16.44 12.08
C GLU A 82 -11.66 16.17 13.57
N ASP A 83 -10.64 16.82 14.15
CA ASP A 83 -10.57 17.00 15.61
C ASP A 83 -11.15 18.38 15.93
N GLU A 84 -12.43 18.37 16.28
CA GLU A 84 -13.10 19.41 17.06
C GLU A 84 -12.52 19.43 18.48
N ASP A 85 -11.45 20.20 18.70
CA ASP A 85 -11.12 20.66 20.04
C ASP A 85 -11.51 22.14 20.17
N SER A 86 -12.74 22.33 20.64
CA SER A 86 -13.15 23.47 21.47
C SER A 86 -12.25 23.56 22.71
N ASP A 87 -12.22 24.76 23.31
CA ASP A 87 -11.61 25.13 24.60
C ASP A 87 -10.21 25.77 24.43
N ASP A 88 -9.85 26.94 24.95
CA ASP A 88 -10.51 27.91 25.83
C ASP A 88 -9.59 29.15 25.92
N ASP A 89 -10.20 30.28 26.22
CA ASP A 89 -9.66 31.43 26.92
C ASP A 89 -8.82 32.54 26.23
N HIS A 90 -9.23 33.73 26.67
CA HIS A 90 -8.99 35.08 26.17
C HIS A 90 -7.77 35.70 26.85
N ALA A 91 -7.03 36.57 26.15
CA ALA A 91 -6.19 37.58 26.79
C ALA A 91 -6.14 38.85 25.92
#